data_AF-V8REK5-F1
#
_entry.id   AF-V8REK5-F1
#
_cell.length_a   1.000
_cell.length_b   1.000
_cell.length_c   1.000
_cell.angle_alpha   90.00
_cell.angle_beta   90.00
_cell.angle_gamma   90.00
#
_symmetry.space_group_name_H-M   'P 1'
#
loop_
_entity.id
_entity.type
_entity.pdbx_description
1 polymer ?
#
loop_
_entity_poly.entity_id
_entity_poly.type
_entity_poly.pdbx_seq_one_letter_code
_entity_poly.pdbx_strand_id
1 'polypeptide(L)'
;MANDPSTIDCACPGCTCKCSGEQTFERDGKQFCSQACADLHPKGQPCPSSTCHCEQNLGADERNVSDSKLDQAVEETFPASDPISP
;
A
#
# COMPACT_ATOMS: atom_id res chain seq x y z
N MET A 1 -23.86 30.69 -11.47
CA MET A 1 -23.04 29.88 -10.55
C MET A 1 -22.05 29.12 -11.41
N ALA A 2 -20.74 29.30 -11.20
CA ALA A 2 -19.71 28.69 -12.05
C ALA A 2 -19.76 27.16 -11.94
N ASN A 3 -19.75 26.51 -13.11
CA ASN A 3 -19.87 25.08 -13.33
C ASN A 3 -18.73 24.33 -12.61
N ASP A 4 -19.08 23.34 -11.79
CA ASP A 4 -18.20 22.55 -10.94
C ASP A 4 -17.06 21.90 -11.74
N PRO A 5 -15.77 22.24 -11.50
CA PRO A 5 -14.66 21.59 -12.17
C PRO A 5 -14.57 20.18 -11.60
N SER A 6 -14.88 19.17 -12.42
CA SER A 6 -14.86 17.75 -12.04
C SER A 6 -13.51 17.36 -11.42
N THR A 7 -13.43 17.40 -10.09
CA THR A 7 -12.26 16.98 -9.31
C THR A 7 -12.27 15.46 -9.25
N ILE A 8 -11.29 14.79 -9.86
CA ILE A 8 -11.19 13.33 -9.84
C ILE A 8 -10.23 12.94 -8.72
N ASP A 9 -10.65 12.03 -7.84
CA ASP A 9 -9.80 11.53 -6.76
C ASP A 9 -8.68 10.65 -7.33
N CYS A 10 -7.46 10.81 -6.81
CA CYS A 10 -6.31 10.00 -7.20
C CYS A 10 -6.56 8.52 -6.88
N ALA A 11 -6.29 7.63 -7.83
CA ALA A 11 -6.50 6.18 -7.65
C ALA A 11 -5.44 5.49 -6.77
N CYS A 12 -4.51 6.24 -6.15
CA CYS A 12 -3.49 5.68 -5.26
C CYS A 12 -4.07 5.38 -3.86
N PRO A 13 -3.88 4.17 -3.30
CA PRO A 13 -4.40 3.81 -1.99
C PRO A 13 -3.71 4.66 -0.91
N GLY A 14 -4.50 5.46 -0.18
CA GLY A 14 -4.01 6.40 0.82
C GLY A 14 -3.67 7.80 0.29
N CYS A 15 -3.93 8.09 -0.98
CA CYS A 15 -3.81 9.43 -1.54
C CYS A 15 -5.17 10.15 -1.49
N THR A 16 -5.20 11.34 -0.89
CA THR A 16 -6.40 12.20 -0.83
C THR A 16 -6.31 13.39 -1.78
N CYS A 17 -5.37 13.34 -2.73
CA CYS A 17 -5.19 14.41 -3.70
C CYS A 17 -6.34 14.44 -4.71
N LYS A 18 -6.94 15.61 -4.86
CA LYS A 18 -7.90 15.92 -5.92
C LYS A 18 -7.16 16.31 -7.19
N CYS A 19 -7.39 15.57 -8.27
CA CYS A 19 -6.84 15.87 -9.57
C CYS A 19 -7.86 16.71 -10.34
N SER A 20 -7.56 17.99 -10.53
CA SER A 20 -8.39 18.92 -11.31
C SER A 20 -7.54 19.58 -12.38
N GLY A 21 -7.49 18.97 -13.56
CA GLY A 21 -6.92 19.59 -14.76
C GLY A 21 -5.38 19.58 -14.90
N GLU A 22 -4.97 19.75 -16.17
CA GLU A 22 -3.65 19.87 -16.84
C GLU A 22 -2.55 18.84 -16.52
N GLN A 23 -2.48 18.25 -15.33
CA GLN A 23 -1.44 17.28 -14.96
C GLN A 23 -2.02 15.98 -14.38
N THR A 24 -3.10 15.48 -14.96
CA THR A 24 -3.61 14.14 -14.69
C THR A 24 -2.81 13.10 -15.48
N PHE A 25 -2.30 12.10 -14.79
CA PHE A 25 -1.59 10.98 -15.40
C PHE A 25 -2.51 9.77 -15.44
N GLU A 26 -2.84 9.30 -16.64
CA GLU A 26 -3.63 8.09 -16.82
C GLU A 26 -2.73 6.87 -17.05
N ARG A 27 -2.81 5.86 -16.18
CA ARG A 27 -2.15 4.54 -16.31
C ARG A 27 -3.17 3.44 -16.04
N ASP A 28 -3.21 2.40 -16.87
CA ASP A 28 -4.09 1.24 -16.68
C ASP A 28 -5.57 1.62 -16.42
N GLY A 29 -6.07 2.64 -17.12
CA GLY A 29 -7.43 3.16 -17.00
C GLY A 29 -7.74 3.87 -15.68
N LYS A 30 -6.72 4.22 -14.88
CA LYS A 30 -6.83 4.93 -13.61
C LYS A 30 -6.15 6.29 -13.70
N GLN A 31 -6.72 7.31 -13.04
CA GLN A 31 -6.16 8.65 -12.98
C GLN A 31 -5.37 8.89 -11.70
N PHE A 32 -4.21 9.53 -11.87
CA PHE A 32 -3.28 9.82 -10.79
C PHE A 32 -2.84 11.29 -10.83
N CYS A 33 -2.52 11.83 -9.66
CA CYS A 33 -2.00 13.21 -9.54
C CYS A 33 -0.55 13.35 -10.02
N SER A 34 0.18 12.25 -10.19
CA SER A 34 1.57 12.24 -10.66
C SER A 34 2.00 10.85 -11.13
N GLN A 35 3.11 10.80 -11.88
CA GLN A 35 3.74 9.54 -12.29
C GLN A 35 4.15 8.68 -11.07
N ALA A 36 4.61 9.28 -9.97
CA ALA A 36 4.95 8.55 -8.75
C ALA A 36 3.77 7.75 -8.17
N CYS A 37 2.57 8.34 -8.16
CA CYS A 37 1.36 7.62 -7.74
C CYS A 37 0.94 6.54 -8.74
N ALA A 38 1.19 6.76 -10.03
CA ALA A 38 0.85 5.80 -11.08
C ALA A 38 1.77 4.57 -11.07
N ASP A 39 3.04 4.75 -10.70
CA ASP A 39 4.03 3.69 -10.49
C ASP A 39 4.00 3.10 -9.05
N LEU A 40 3.04 3.50 -8.22
CA LEU A 40 2.91 3.06 -6.82
C LEU A 40 4.18 3.29 -5.98
N HIS A 41 4.78 4.48 -6.08
CA HIS A 41 5.90 4.90 -5.25
C HIS A 41 7.07 3.90 -5.24
N PRO A 42 7.70 3.56 -6.38
CA PRO A 42 8.68 2.47 -6.50
C PRO A 42 9.97 2.67 -5.68
N LYS A 43 10.22 3.90 -5.20
CA LYS A 43 11.34 4.28 -4.32
C LYS A 43 10.87 4.95 -3.03
N GLY A 44 9.58 4.83 -2.70
CA GLY A 44 8.95 5.59 -1.61
C GLY A 44 8.86 7.09 -1.90
N GLN A 45 8.92 7.52 -3.16
CA GLN A 45 8.97 8.93 -3.50
C GLN A 45 7.58 9.57 -3.35
N PRO A 46 7.38 10.65 -2.58
CA PRO A 46 6.06 11.25 -2.38
C PRO A 46 5.44 11.76 -3.67
N CYS A 47 4.12 11.92 -3.65
CA CYS A 47 3.40 12.66 -4.68
C CYS A 47 3.75 14.17 -4.59
N PRO A 48 3.45 14.99 -5.61
CA PRO A 48 3.83 16.41 -5.63
C PRO A 48 3.16 17.26 -4.54
N SER A 49 2.16 16.71 -3.84
CA SER A 49 1.52 17.37 -2.71
C SER A 49 2.33 17.12 -1.43
N SER A 50 2.97 18.16 -0.90
CA SER A 50 3.75 18.09 0.35
C SER A 50 2.93 17.73 1.59
N THR A 51 1.60 17.82 1.51
CA THR A 51 0.70 17.43 2.62
C THR A 51 0.23 15.98 2.49
N CYS A 52 0.45 15.33 1.35
CA CYS A 52 0.01 13.98 1.08
C CYS A 52 1.18 13.01 1.19
N HIS A 53 1.11 12.13 2.19
CA HIS A 53 2.16 11.14 2.52
C HIS A 53 1.72 9.74 2.10
N CYS A 54 1.17 9.61 0.89
CA CYS A 54 0.69 8.33 0.34
C CYS A 54 1.80 7.26 0.19
N GLU A 55 3.08 7.67 0.14
CA GLU A 55 4.24 6.76 0.20
C GLU A 55 4.23 5.86 1.46
N GLN A 56 3.72 6.37 2.58
CA GLN A 56 3.70 5.67 3.87
C GLN A 56 2.54 4.68 3.96
N ASN A 57 1.48 4.88 3.16
CA ASN A 57 0.29 4.04 3.21
C ASN A 57 0.48 2.71 2.47
N LEU A 58 1.24 2.72 1.36
CA LEU A 58 1.54 1.53 0.56
C LEU A 58 2.50 0.54 1.25
N GLY A 59 3.43 1.02 2.07
CA GLY A 59 4.39 0.18 2.80
C GLY A 59 3.93 -0.29 4.19
N ALA A 60 2.68 0.02 4.57
CA ALA A 60 2.13 -0.36 5.87
C ALA A 60 1.41 -1.73 5.84
N ASP A 61 1.10 -2.27 4.66
CA ASP A 61 0.39 -3.55 4.52
C ASP A 61 1.31 -4.77 4.81
N GLU A 62 2.62 -4.64 4.56
CA GLU A 62 3.58 -5.76 4.74
C GLU A 62 4.08 -5.94 6.19
N ARG A 63 3.55 -5.18 7.16
CA ARG A 63 3.87 -5.34 8.59
C ARG A 63 2.66 -5.71 9.46
N ASN A 64 1.54 -6.05 8.84
CA ASN A 64 0.41 -6.67 9.52
C ASN A 64 0.26 -8.15 9.15
N VAL A 65 1.38 -8.85 8.98
CA VAL A 65 1.39 -10.28 9.32
C VAL A 65 1.41 -10.31 10.84
N SER A 66 0.23 -10.43 11.43
CA SER A 66 0.07 -10.53 12.87
C SER A 66 1.00 -11.63 13.41
N ASP A 67 1.86 -11.26 14.36
CA ASP A 67 2.79 -12.09 15.13
C ASP A 67 2.20 -13.46 15.54
N SER A 68 0.88 -13.52 15.73
CA SER A 68 0.11 -14.72 16.04
C SER A 68 0.16 -15.85 15.01
N LYS A 69 0.68 -15.66 13.79
CA LYS A 69 0.84 -16.73 12.80
C LYS A 69 2.25 -17.35 12.77
N LEU A 70 3.20 -16.81 13.55
CA LEU A 70 4.56 -17.33 13.65
C LEU A 70 4.71 -18.40 14.75
N ASP A 71 3.94 -18.31 15.84
CA ASP A 71 3.96 -19.30 16.93
C ASP A 71 3.56 -20.71 16.50
N GLN A 72 2.64 -20.85 15.53
CA GLN A 72 2.15 -22.15 15.08
C GLN A 72 3.14 -22.93 14.19
N ALA A 73 4.27 -22.34 13.80
CA ALA A 73 5.26 -23.01 12.95
C ALA A 73 6.39 -23.71 13.73
N VAL A 74 6.41 -23.59 15.07
CA VAL A 74 7.50 -24.11 15.93
C VAL A 74 7.06 -25.34 16.76
N GLU A 75 5.87 -25.90 16.51
CA GLU A 75 5.35 -27.03 17.29
C GLU A 75 5.52 -28.42 16.61
N GLU A 76 5.98 -28.49 15.35
CA GLU A 76 6.03 -29.75 14.57
C GLU A 76 7.45 -30.15 14.09
N THR A 77 8.46 -30.01 14.94
CA THR A 77 9.78 -30.64 14.75
C THR A 77 10.53 -30.56 16.09
N PHE A 78 10.64 -31.58 16.94
CA PHE A 78 10.70 -33.04 16.80
C PHE A 78 10.17 -33.70 18.08
N PRO A 79 9.27 -34.70 18.04
CA PRO A 79 9.25 -35.72 19.07
C PRO A 79 10.36 -36.71 18.72
N ALA A 80 11.56 -36.49 19.24
CA ALA A 80 12.54 -37.58 19.34
C ALA A 80 11.90 -38.65 20.23
N SER A 81 11.25 -39.60 19.56
CA SER A 81 10.54 -40.72 20.12
C SER A 81 11.57 -41.66 20.74
N ASP A 82 11.63 -41.70 22.06
CA ASP A 82 12.16 -42.87 22.77
C ASP A 82 11.40 -43.10 24.10
N PRO A 83 10.26 -43.83 24.07
CA PRO A 83 9.77 -44.47 25.28
C PRO A 83 10.70 -45.65 25.63
N ILE A 84 11.36 -45.51 26.78
CA ILE A 84 12.03 -46.56 27.58
C ILE A 84 11.40 -47.94 27.38
N SER A 85 12.21 -48.91 26.92
CA SER A 85 11.82 -50.34 26.89
C SER A 85 12.02 -51.00 28.26
N PRO A 86 11.15 -51.96 28.66
CA PRO A 86 11.09 -52.57 29.99
C PRO A 86 12.25 -53.51 30.33
#